data_AF-A0A7S1CS87-F1
#
_entry.id   AF-A0A7S1CS87-F1
#
_cell.length_a   1.000
_cell.length_b   1.000
_cell.length_c   1.000
_cell.angle_alpha   90.00
_cell.angle_beta   90.00
_cell.angle_gamma   90.00
#
_symmetry.space_group_name_H-M   'P 1'
#
loop_
_entity.id
_entity.type
_entity.pdbx_description
1 polymer ?
#
loop_
_entity_poly.entity_id
_entity_poly.type
_entity_poly.pdbx_seq_one_letter_code
_entity_poly.pdbx_strand_id
1 'polypeptide(L)'
;MFAIAAAAASSSLADDQLHAVHVGEATAAAAAARSTQSAHTSNNQGQRAPSEVDDAEDNDGNQWTEESLKELKNKELQAILVGLGLRKTGNKKDLIDRILGREVVVDKRKKKIKWRNSKARAMLVRMLMDKDSNAHTMTWQQLHSSHEWFQEYDAKSFQRYVSELKKANPKKIAVVTEDNKIINAELQRFPRPDKTLRGEPFWDTHPSKLLLRQDVKLGKHLEMKPKTLHQTRLEYQAFSLKTFRQHVYQEKRHQKELPMRVNRRNKKAQYKYEKEVKENVTIWQAEMSGRDDEMIEAVLSDEVLSDEDDLSDED
;
A
#
# COMPACT_ATOMS: atom_id res chain seq x y z
N MET A 1 13.00 -64.77 -34.58
CA MET A 1 14.40 -64.61 -34.99
C MET A 1 14.43 -64.31 -36.49
N PHE A 2 15.27 -63.34 -36.85
CA PHE A 2 15.68 -62.90 -38.19
C PHE A 2 14.76 -62.01 -39.04
N ALA A 3 15.38 -60.86 -39.34
CA ALA A 3 14.98 -59.69 -40.12
C ALA A 3 14.86 -59.96 -41.62
N ILE A 4 14.07 -59.12 -42.30
CA ILE A 4 14.38 -58.62 -43.63
C ILE A 4 14.16 -57.10 -43.64
N ALA A 5 15.17 -56.41 -44.16
CA ALA A 5 15.26 -54.96 -44.32
C ALA A 5 14.85 -54.52 -45.73
N ALA A 6 14.60 -53.21 -45.86
CA ALA A 6 15.00 -52.31 -46.97
C ALA A 6 13.89 -51.50 -47.66
N ALA A 7 14.33 -50.34 -48.16
CA ALA A 7 13.69 -49.28 -48.98
C ALA A 7 12.99 -48.17 -48.16
N ALA A 8 13.65 -47.06 -47.80
CA ALA A 8 14.19 -45.96 -48.63
C ALA A 8 13.10 -45.11 -49.31
N ALA A 9 12.85 -43.92 -48.77
CA ALA A 9 12.27 -42.80 -49.49
C ALA A 9 12.87 -41.50 -48.95
N SER A 10 13.77 -40.92 -49.74
CA SER A 10 14.31 -39.56 -49.61
C SER A 10 13.38 -38.57 -50.32
N SER A 11 13.09 -37.45 -49.67
CA SER A 11 12.73 -36.15 -50.29
C SER A 11 12.89 -35.09 -49.19
N SER A 12 13.95 -34.28 -49.12
CA SER A 12 14.41 -33.22 -50.04
C SER A 12 13.61 -31.91 -49.90
N LEU A 13 14.37 -30.83 -49.62
CA LEU A 13 14.08 -29.39 -49.77
C LEU A 13 13.14 -28.75 -48.72
N ALA A 14 13.45 -27.61 -48.08
CA ALA A 14 14.45 -26.59 -48.35
C ALA A 14 14.83 -25.81 -47.07
N ASP A 15 16.09 -25.37 -47.05
CA ASP A 15 16.59 -24.25 -46.26
C ASP A 15 15.73 -23.00 -46.43
N ASP A 16 15.51 -22.21 -45.37
CA ASP A 16 15.81 -20.79 -45.50
C ASP A 16 16.05 -20.06 -44.17
N GLN A 17 16.90 -19.06 -44.31
CA GLN A 17 17.74 -18.44 -43.32
C GLN A 17 17.07 -17.28 -42.58
N LEU A 18 17.48 -17.13 -41.32
CA LEU A 18 17.67 -15.90 -40.55
C LEU A 18 17.29 -14.57 -41.22
N HIS A 19 16.26 -13.89 -40.68
CA HIS A 19 16.17 -12.43 -40.74
C HIS A 19 16.00 -11.85 -39.34
N ALA A 20 17.14 -11.47 -38.76
CA ALA A 20 17.22 -10.53 -37.66
C ALA A 20 16.97 -9.11 -38.23
N VAL A 21 15.93 -8.45 -37.72
CA VAL A 21 15.68 -7.03 -38.01
C VAL A 21 16.42 -6.20 -36.97
N HIS A 22 17.59 -5.70 -37.36
CA HIS A 22 18.26 -4.55 -36.77
C HIS A 22 17.47 -3.29 -37.13
N VAL A 23 17.04 -2.53 -36.13
CA VAL A 23 16.70 -1.11 -36.30
C VAL A 23 17.84 -0.31 -35.68
N GLY A 24 18.61 0.33 -36.55
CA GLY A 24 19.73 1.19 -36.19
C GLY A 24 19.29 2.57 -35.70
N GLU A 25 19.95 2.98 -34.62
CA GLU A 25 20.59 4.28 -34.41
C GLU A 25 20.29 5.44 -35.38
N ALA A 26 19.85 6.55 -34.79
CA ALA A 26 20.06 7.90 -35.31
C ALA A 26 20.91 8.70 -34.29
N THR A 27 22.14 8.94 -34.71
CA THR A 27 23.09 10.05 -34.45
C THR A 27 22.51 11.31 -33.75
N ALA A 28 23.07 11.81 -32.63
CA ALA A 28 24.34 12.52 -32.40
C ALA A 28 24.26 14.08 -32.53
N ALA A 29 24.93 14.73 -31.57
CA ALA A 29 25.54 16.08 -31.57
C ALA A 29 24.70 17.32 -31.20
N ALA A 30 24.97 17.84 -29.99
CA ALA A 30 25.41 19.23 -29.74
C ALA A 30 25.81 19.34 -28.25
N ALA A 31 27.08 19.22 -27.90
CA ALA A 31 28.10 20.29 -27.89
C ALA A 31 28.25 20.92 -26.49
N ALA A 32 29.32 20.50 -25.84
CA ALA A 32 29.91 21.12 -24.67
C ALA A 32 30.72 22.37 -25.04
N ALA A 33 30.75 23.36 -24.14
CA ALA A 33 31.89 24.26 -23.92
C ALA A 33 31.75 24.87 -22.51
N ARG A 34 32.66 24.54 -21.57
CA ARG A 34 33.82 25.35 -21.10
C ARG A 34 33.36 26.57 -20.28
N SER A 35 33.96 26.98 -19.16
CA SER A 35 35.37 27.02 -18.76
C SER A 35 35.38 27.44 -17.28
N THR A 36 35.94 26.67 -16.35
CA THR A 36 37.29 26.85 -15.74
C THR A 36 37.60 28.20 -15.10
N GLN A 37 38.17 28.06 -13.90
CA GLN A 37 39.25 28.81 -13.22
C GLN A 37 38.78 29.39 -11.86
N SER A 38 39.21 28.88 -10.71
CA SER A 38 40.58 28.70 -10.17
C SER A 38 41.27 30.02 -9.82
N ALA A 39 41.47 30.25 -8.52
CA ALA A 39 42.63 30.91 -7.90
C ALA A 39 42.34 31.01 -6.37
N HIS A 40 43.10 30.30 -5.52
CA HIS A 40 44.26 30.81 -4.77
C HIS A 40 43.83 31.74 -3.61
N THR A 41 44.30 31.65 -2.36
CA THR A 41 45.53 31.08 -1.80
C THR A 41 45.51 31.27 -0.27
N SER A 42 46.31 30.45 0.44
CA SER A 42 46.86 30.61 1.81
C SER A 42 45.89 30.52 3.01
N ASN A 43 46.00 29.55 3.91
CA ASN A 43 47.13 29.13 4.74
C ASN A 43 47.59 30.24 5.70
N ASN A 44 47.19 30.14 6.98
CA ASN A 44 48.07 30.56 8.08
C ASN A 44 47.69 29.84 9.39
N GLN A 45 48.61 29.02 9.89
CA GLN A 45 48.66 28.59 11.28
C GLN A 45 49.26 29.72 12.12
N GLY A 46 48.60 30.07 13.22
CA GLY A 46 49.16 30.96 14.23
C GLY A 46 48.70 30.48 15.61
N GLN A 47 49.60 29.79 16.32
CA GLN A 47 49.46 29.57 17.76
C GLN A 47 49.82 30.85 18.51
N ARG A 48 48.95 31.31 19.42
CA ARG A 48 49.36 31.94 20.69
C ARG A 48 48.19 31.91 21.69
N ALA A 49 48.48 31.40 22.87
CA ALA A 49 47.58 31.32 24.03
C ALA A 49 47.47 32.68 24.77
N PRO A 50 46.90 32.71 25.98
CA PRO A 50 45.51 33.02 26.32
C PRO A 50 45.40 34.46 26.85
N SER A 51 44.49 35.26 26.31
CA SER A 51 44.15 36.57 26.89
C SER A 51 42.81 36.47 27.61
N GLU A 52 42.89 36.75 28.90
CA GLU A 52 41.81 37.16 29.80
C GLU A 52 40.72 37.92 29.04
N VAL A 53 39.51 37.37 29.06
CA VAL A 53 38.29 38.11 28.75
C VAL A 53 37.58 38.30 30.06
N ASP A 54 37.74 39.52 30.55
CA ASP A 54 36.96 40.15 31.60
C ASP A 54 35.47 39.89 31.40
N ASP A 55 34.83 39.71 32.56
CA ASP A 55 33.41 39.58 32.79
C ASP A 55 32.59 40.62 32.02
N ALA A 56 31.99 40.21 30.91
CA ALA A 56 30.82 40.85 30.34
C ALA A 56 29.60 40.00 30.70
N GLU A 57 29.03 40.28 31.87
CA GLU A 57 27.69 39.88 32.24
C GLU A 57 26.68 40.50 31.25
N ASP A 58 26.46 39.84 30.11
CA ASP A 58 25.23 40.00 29.35
C ASP A 58 24.14 39.14 30.02
N ASN A 59 23.77 39.57 31.23
CA ASN A 59 22.60 39.12 31.97
C ASN A 59 21.34 39.75 31.34
N ASP A 60 20.98 39.28 30.14
CA ASP A 60 19.70 39.55 29.52
C ASP A 60 18.63 38.64 30.15
N GLY A 61 18.06 39.10 31.26
CA GLY A 61 16.64 38.92 31.58
C GLY A 61 16.11 37.53 31.96
N ASN A 62 16.90 36.47 32.08
CA ASN A 62 16.36 35.15 32.47
C ASN A 62 16.38 34.95 34.00
N GLN A 63 15.32 35.44 34.66
CA GLN A 63 15.16 35.54 36.12
C GLN A 63 15.22 34.21 36.92
N TRP A 64 15.45 33.05 36.28
CA TRP A 64 15.34 31.73 36.90
C TRP A 64 16.53 30.81 36.57
N THR A 65 17.29 30.38 37.58
CA THR A 65 18.36 29.39 37.45
C THR A 65 17.86 27.98 37.76
N GLU A 66 18.51 26.94 37.22
CA GLU A 66 18.11 25.54 37.41
C GLU A 66 18.14 25.10 38.88
N GLU A 67 19.09 25.62 39.66
CA GLU A 67 19.25 25.32 41.08
C GLU A 67 18.13 25.92 41.91
N SER A 68 17.78 27.20 41.68
CA SER A 68 16.65 27.84 42.35
C SER A 68 15.34 27.14 42.04
N LEU A 69 15.10 26.72 40.79
CA LEU A 69 13.87 26.02 40.40
C LEU A 69 13.78 24.58 40.98
N LYS A 70 14.90 23.94 41.32
CA LYS A 70 14.91 22.62 41.99
C LYS A 70 14.50 22.71 43.45
N GLU A 71 14.66 23.85 44.10
CA GLU A 71 14.26 24.05 45.50
C GLU A 71 12.76 24.33 45.64
N LEU A 72 12.14 24.91 44.61
CA LEU A 72 10.71 25.23 44.60
C LEU A 72 9.81 23.98 44.66
N LYS A 73 8.66 24.13 45.29
CA LYS A 73 7.61 23.09 45.30
C LYS A 73 6.90 23.07 43.95
N ASN A 74 6.34 21.91 43.58
CA ASN A 74 5.59 21.77 42.32
C ASN A 74 4.48 22.82 42.16
N LYS A 75 3.80 23.21 43.26
CA LYS A 75 2.76 24.25 43.23
C LYS A 75 3.30 25.62 42.80
N GLU A 76 4.53 25.95 43.21
CA GLU A 76 5.20 27.22 42.90
C GLU A 76 5.69 27.21 41.45
N LEU A 77 6.29 26.10 41.00
CA LEU A 77 6.65 25.90 39.60
C LEU A 77 5.43 25.98 38.67
N GLN A 78 4.30 25.41 39.08
CA GLN A 78 3.03 25.53 38.36
C GLN A 78 2.49 26.96 38.32
N ALA A 79 2.64 27.73 39.39
CA ALA A 79 2.21 29.13 39.43
C ALA A 79 3.07 30.01 38.51
N ILE A 80 4.38 29.79 38.48
CA ILE A 80 5.32 30.46 37.57
C ILE A 80 4.96 30.14 36.12
N LEU A 81 4.72 28.86 35.81
CA LEU A 81 4.29 28.46 34.47
C LEU A 81 2.96 29.11 34.05
N VAL A 82 1.98 29.21 34.97
CA VAL A 82 0.72 29.92 34.71
C VAL A 82 0.96 31.41 34.42
N GLY A 83 1.85 32.06 35.18
CA GLY A 83 2.24 33.46 34.96
C GLY A 83 2.94 33.69 33.61
N LEU A 84 3.69 32.70 33.14
CA LEU A 84 4.35 32.69 31.82
C LEU A 84 3.43 32.22 30.68
N GLY A 85 2.17 31.87 30.97
CA GLY A 85 1.24 31.32 29.97
C GLY A 85 1.60 29.92 29.46
N LEU A 86 2.47 29.20 30.18
CA LEU A 86 2.96 27.87 29.83
C LEU A 86 2.14 26.77 30.55
N ARG A 87 2.16 25.56 29.99
CA ARG A 87 1.42 24.41 30.53
C ARG A 87 1.94 24.02 31.91
N LYS A 88 1.04 23.81 32.88
CA LYS A 88 1.36 23.47 34.29
C LYS A 88 1.41 21.96 34.60
N THR A 89 1.28 21.11 33.60
CA THR A 89 1.21 19.65 33.72
C THR A 89 2.59 19.00 33.55
N GLY A 90 2.81 17.84 34.17
CA GLY A 90 4.07 17.09 34.08
C GLY A 90 4.81 16.92 35.41
N ASN A 91 5.94 16.21 35.36
CA ASN A 91 6.79 15.98 36.52
C ASN A 91 7.62 17.23 36.84
N LYS A 92 8.16 17.32 38.07
CA LYS A 92 8.96 18.47 38.53
C LYS A 92 10.06 18.87 37.53
N LYS A 93 10.75 17.87 36.96
CA LYS A 93 11.77 18.08 35.92
C LYS A 93 11.20 18.72 34.66
N ASP A 94 10.06 18.23 34.17
CA ASP A 94 9.39 18.78 32.98
C ASP A 94 8.94 20.23 33.21
N LEU A 95 8.50 20.56 34.42
CA LEU A 95 8.14 21.94 34.79
C LEU A 95 9.37 22.85 34.76
N ILE A 96 10.51 22.39 35.29
CA ILE A 96 11.78 23.13 35.30
C ILE A 96 12.31 23.31 33.88
N ASP A 97 12.36 22.23 33.10
CA ASP A 97 12.82 22.25 31.71
C ASP A 97 11.94 23.17 30.84
N ARG A 98 10.63 23.26 31.14
CA ARG A 98 9.69 24.19 30.49
C ARG A 98 9.92 25.65 30.88
N ILE A 99 10.24 25.95 32.14
CA ILE A 99 10.60 27.31 32.58
C ILE A 99 11.94 27.74 31.95
N LEU A 100 12.88 26.82 31.80
CA LEU A 100 14.20 27.07 31.20
C LEU A 100 14.21 27.01 29.66
N GLY A 101 13.06 26.82 29.01
CA GLY A 101 12.95 26.72 27.55
C GLY A 101 13.64 25.50 26.93
N ARG A 102 14.00 24.50 27.74
CA ARG A 102 14.68 23.25 27.34
C ARG A 102 13.72 22.08 27.13
N GLU A 103 12.41 22.32 27.15
CA GLU A 103 11.42 21.25 26.98
C GLU A 103 11.49 20.67 25.56
N VAL A 104 12.19 19.54 25.43
CA VAL A 104 12.06 18.67 24.28
C VAL A 104 10.65 18.05 24.38
N VAL A 105 9.71 18.59 23.61
CA VAL A 105 8.40 17.95 23.40
C VAL A 105 8.67 16.63 22.70
N VAL A 106 8.86 15.57 23.49
CA VAL A 106 8.88 14.21 22.96
C VAL A 106 7.44 13.93 22.55
N ASP A 107 7.12 14.18 21.29
CA ASP A 107 5.83 13.86 20.69
C ASP A 107 5.51 12.40 20.98
N LYS A 108 4.60 12.16 21.95
CA LYS A 108 4.03 10.83 22.21
C LYS A 108 3.03 10.43 21.10
N ARG A 109 3.08 11.10 19.94
CA ARG A 109 1.99 11.24 18.97
C ARG A 109 2.05 10.18 17.87
N LYS A 110 0.86 9.77 17.44
CA LYS A 110 0.50 8.65 16.55
C LYS A 110 0.79 7.27 17.14
N LYS A 111 -0.28 6.54 17.52
CA LYS A 111 -0.21 5.11 17.84
C LYS A 111 0.44 4.40 16.65
N LYS A 112 1.71 4.00 16.81
CA LYS A 112 2.49 3.37 15.73
C LYS A 112 1.68 2.23 15.12
N ILE A 113 1.50 2.27 13.79
CA ILE A 113 0.78 1.21 13.07
C ILE A 113 1.44 -0.12 13.42
N LYS A 114 0.68 -1.03 14.01
CA LYS A 114 1.19 -2.36 14.37
C LYS A 114 1.74 -3.03 13.11
N TRP A 115 2.98 -3.52 13.19
CA TRP A 115 3.68 -4.17 12.07
C TRP A 115 2.82 -5.17 11.28
N ARG A 116 1.97 -5.95 11.98
CA ARG A 116 1.07 -6.94 11.39
C ARG A 116 0.17 -6.37 10.29
N ASN A 117 -0.26 -5.12 10.40
CA ASN A 117 -1.20 -4.46 9.49
C ASN A 117 -0.52 -3.34 8.68
N SER A 118 0.80 -3.29 8.69
CA SER A 118 1.57 -2.22 8.06
C SER A 118 1.71 -2.40 6.54
N LYS A 119 1.76 -1.28 5.81
CA LYS A 119 2.09 -1.24 4.38
C LYS A 119 3.50 -1.81 4.15
N ALA A 120 4.43 -1.49 5.05
CA ALA A 120 5.78 -2.03 5.10
C ALA A 120 5.81 -3.57 5.09
N ARG A 121 5.09 -4.22 6.01
CA ARG A 121 5.01 -5.68 6.06
C ARG A 121 4.43 -6.27 4.78
N ALA A 122 3.34 -5.68 4.26
CA ALA A 122 2.69 -6.17 3.05
C ALA A 122 3.66 -6.11 1.84
N MET A 123 4.37 -5.00 1.69
CA MET A 123 5.39 -4.81 0.65
C MET A 123 6.52 -5.85 0.79
N LEU A 124 7.10 -5.99 1.99
CA LEU A 124 8.19 -6.94 2.23
C LEU A 124 7.77 -8.40 2.02
N VAL A 125 6.56 -8.77 2.45
CA VAL A 125 6.02 -10.11 2.19
C VAL A 125 5.90 -10.36 0.69
N ARG A 126 5.37 -9.40 -0.08
CA ARG A 126 5.23 -9.53 -1.53
C ARG A 126 6.59 -9.67 -2.23
N MET A 127 7.57 -8.85 -1.84
CA MET A 127 8.94 -8.96 -2.35
C MET A 127 9.56 -10.34 -2.04
N LEU A 128 9.38 -10.83 -0.81
CA LEU A 128 9.89 -12.15 -0.41
C LEU A 128 9.08 -13.34 -0.94
N MET A 129 7.91 -13.12 -1.55
CA MET A 129 7.17 -14.16 -2.28
C MET A 129 7.67 -14.32 -3.71
N ASP A 130 8.19 -13.24 -4.29
CA ASP A 130 8.86 -13.26 -5.57
C ASP A 130 10.26 -13.87 -5.41
N LYS A 131 10.60 -14.87 -6.23
CA LYS A 131 11.88 -15.59 -6.14
C LYS A 131 13.05 -14.74 -6.63
N ASP A 132 12.78 -13.81 -7.54
CA ASP A 132 13.80 -13.00 -8.21
C ASP A 132 14.00 -11.64 -7.52
N SER A 133 13.30 -11.40 -6.41
CA SER A 133 13.42 -10.13 -5.69
C SER A 133 14.76 -10.00 -4.98
N ASN A 134 15.37 -8.82 -5.10
CA ASN A 134 16.55 -8.41 -4.33
C ASN A 134 16.34 -8.47 -2.81
N ALA A 135 15.10 -8.55 -2.31
CA ALA A 135 14.82 -8.68 -0.88
C ALA A 135 15.45 -9.93 -0.23
N HIS A 136 15.72 -10.98 -1.01
CA HIS A 136 16.39 -12.18 -0.50
C HIS A 136 17.85 -11.91 -0.16
N THR A 137 18.56 -11.17 -1.03
CA THR A 137 20.01 -10.89 -0.92
C THR A 137 20.31 -9.67 -0.06
N MET A 138 19.45 -8.67 -0.04
CA MET A 138 19.67 -7.44 0.73
C MET A 138 19.72 -7.69 2.24
N THR A 139 20.58 -6.93 2.91
CA THR A 139 20.64 -6.90 4.38
C THR A 139 19.44 -6.13 4.93
N TRP A 140 19.11 -6.33 6.21
CA TRP A 140 18.01 -5.61 6.85
C TRP A 140 18.25 -4.10 6.89
N GLN A 141 19.50 -3.64 6.94
CA GLN A 141 19.85 -2.21 6.91
C GLN A 141 19.55 -1.61 5.54
N GLN A 142 19.99 -2.28 4.47
CA GLN A 142 19.70 -1.85 3.11
C GLN A 142 18.19 -1.85 2.82
N LEU A 143 17.46 -2.85 3.34
CA LEU A 143 15.99 -2.88 3.26
C LEU A 143 15.33 -1.79 4.10
N HIS A 144 15.89 -1.43 5.25
CA HIS A 144 15.35 -0.36 6.09
C HIS A 144 15.52 1.01 5.43
N SER A 145 16.67 1.25 4.82
CA SER A 145 16.97 2.50 4.11
C SER A 145 16.32 2.59 2.72
N SER A 146 15.85 1.48 2.13
CA SER A 146 15.37 1.49 0.75
C SER A 146 14.02 2.18 0.54
N HIS A 147 13.18 2.27 1.57
CA HIS A 147 11.84 2.85 1.42
C HIS A 147 11.34 3.50 2.73
N GLU A 148 10.64 4.62 2.60
CA GLU A 148 10.10 5.41 3.72
C GLU A 148 9.25 4.58 4.69
N TRP A 149 8.36 3.73 4.17
CA TRP A 149 7.54 2.81 4.99
C TRP A 149 8.36 1.87 5.90
N PHE A 150 9.60 1.53 5.56
CA PHE A 150 10.45 0.72 6.42
C PHE A 150 11.10 1.56 7.52
N GLN A 151 11.42 2.82 7.23
CA GLN A 151 12.03 3.78 8.15
C GLN A 151 11.12 4.18 9.31
N GLU A 152 9.79 4.04 9.15
CA GLU A 152 8.79 4.26 10.22
C GLU A 152 9.00 3.35 11.44
N TYR A 153 9.71 2.24 11.28
CA TYR A 153 9.96 1.26 12.34
C TYR A 153 11.39 1.38 12.88
N ASP A 154 11.55 1.22 14.20
CA ASP A 154 12.87 1.15 14.83
C ASP A 154 13.73 0.03 14.25
N ALA A 155 15.02 0.31 14.03
CA ALA A 155 15.97 -0.58 13.37
C ALA A 155 16.03 -1.97 14.00
N LYS A 156 16.05 -2.05 15.35
CA LYS A 156 16.13 -3.32 16.08
C LYS A 156 14.85 -4.16 15.89
N SER A 157 13.69 -3.50 15.93
CA SER A 157 12.41 -4.16 15.67
C SER A 157 12.29 -4.63 14.23
N PHE A 158 12.72 -3.80 13.28
CA PHE A 158 12.71 -4.10 11.85
C PHE A 158 13.60 -5.29 11.51
N GLN A 159 14.82 -5.35 12.06
CA GLN A 159 15.72 -6.50 11.90
C GLN A 159 15.06 -7.81 12.32
N ARG A 160 14.36 -7.83 13.48
CA ARG A 160 13.61 -9.00 13.93
C ARG A 160 12.52 -9.38 12.93
N TYR A 161 11.74 -8.40 12.46
CA TYR A 161 10.65 -8.63 11.52
C TYR A 161 11.11 -9.19 10.17
N VAL A 162 12.20 -8.64 9.60
CA VAL A 162 12.81 -9.16 8.37
C VAL A 162 13.26 -10.61 8.58
N SER A 163 13.93 -10.88 9.70
CA SER A 163 14.42 -12.22 10.03
C SER A 163 13.29 -13.25 10.17
N GLU A 164 12.21 -12.88 10.87
CA GLU A 164 11.01 -13.71 11.00
C GLU A 164 10.32 -13.96 9.67
N LEU A 165 10.22 -12.93 8.82
CA LEU A 165 9.61 -13.06 7.50
C LEU A 165 10.43 -13.92 6.55
N LYS A 166 11.76 -13.75 6.50
CA LYS A 166 12.66 -14.62 5.72
C LYS A 166 12.55 -16.08 6.14
N LYS A 167 12.29 -16.37 7.43
CA LYS A 167 12.05 -17.74 7.94
C LYS A 167 10.64 -18.27 7.62
N ALA A 168 9.62 -17.42 7.70
CA ALA A 168 8.22 -17.83 7.58
C ALA A 168 7.75 -17.93 6.12
N ASN A 169 8.25 -17.08 5.22
CA ASN A 169 7.80 -17.03 3.84
C ASN A 169 8.06 -18.31 3.04
N PRO A 170 9.26 -18.95 3.11
CA PRO A 170 9.50 -20.21 2.40
C PRO A 170 8.49 -21.29 2.75
N LYS A 171 8.08 -21.38 4.03
CA LYS A 171 7.04 -22.33 4.49
C LYS A 171 5.69 -22.03 3.85
N LYS A 172 5.30 -20.76 3.78
CA LYS A 172 4.04 -20.35 3.13
C LYS A 172 4.06 -20.64 1.63
N ILE A 173 5.17 -20.34 0.96
CA ILE A 173 5.35 -20.63 -0.46
C ILE A 173 5.25 -22.13 -0.70
N ALA A 174 5.89 -22.96 0.15
CA ALA A 174 5.82 -24.41 0.04
C ALA A 174 4.38 -24.94 0.21
N VAL A 175 3.64 -24.46 1.22
CA VAL A 175 2.22 -24.82 1.42
C VAL A 175 1.38 -24.43 0.20
N VAL A 176 1.49 -23.18 -0.26
CA VAL A 176 0.74 -22.71 -1.45
C VAL A 176 1.12 -23.51 -2.70
N THR A 177 2.40 -23.88 -2.85
CA THR A 177 2.87 -24.66 -3.99
C THR A 177 2.31 -26.08 -3.97
N GLU A 178 2.31 -26.72 -2.79
CA GLU A 178 1.76 -28.07 -2.63
C GLU A 178 0.24 -28.07 -2.78
N ASP A 179 -0.47 -27.11 -2.18
CA ASP A 179 -1.92 -26.96 -2.34
C ASP A 179 -2.30 -26.78 -3.81
N ASN A 180 -1.60 -25.88 -4.53
CA ASN A 180 -1.82 -25.69 -5.96
C ASN A 180 -1.53 -26.96 -6.75
N LYS A 181 -0.49 -27.72 -6.38
CA LYS A 181 -0.17 -29.00 -7.03
C LYS A 181 -1.26 -30.04 -6.79
N ILE A 182 -1.77 -30.15 -5.57
CA ILE A 182 -2.87 -31.06 -5.22
C ILE A 182 -4.15 -30.66 -5.98
N ILE A 183 -4.51 -29.37 -5.95
CA ILE A 183 -5.67 -28.84 -6.68
C ILE A 183 -5.54 -29.14 -8.18
N ASN A 184 -4.37 -28.87 -8.77
CA ASN A 184 -4.14 -29.13 -10.19
C ASN A 184 -4.21 -30.64 -10.50
N ALA A 185 -3.59 -31.49 -9.69
CA ALA A 185 -3.68 -32.94 -9.86
C ALA A 185 -5.12 -33.45 -9.78
N GLU A 186 -5.91 -32.91 -8.86
CA GLU A 186 -7.33 -33.25 -8.71
C GLU A 186 -8.16 -32.77 -9.92
N LEU A 187 -7.92 -31.54 -10.40
CA LEU A 187 -8.56 -31.02 -11.61
C LEU A 187 -8.22 -31.85 -12.86
N GLN A 188 -6.99 -32.40 -12.95
CA GLN A 188 -6.60 -33.30 -14.03
C GLN A 188 -7.22 -34.69 -13.89
N ARG A 189 -7.36 -35.20 -12.67
CA ARG A 189 -7.99 -36.50 -12.40
C ARG A 189 -9.50 -36.48 -12.63
N PHE A 190 -10.14 -35.36 -12.34
CA PHE A 190 -11.58 -35.15 -12.51
C PHE A 190 -11.84 -33.96 -13.44
N PRO A 191 -11.55 -34.11 -14.74
CA PRO A 191 -11.82 -33.05 -15.69
C PRO A 191 -13.31 -32.74 -15.70
N ARG A 192 -13.65 -31.45 -15.82
CA ARG A 192 -15.04 -31.04 -15.96
C ARG A 192 -15.58 -31.66 -17.28
N PRO A 193 -16.74 -32.33 -17.26
CA PRO A 193 -17.33 -32.86 -18.49
C PRO A 193 -17.73 -31.70 -19.44
N ASP A 194 -17.88 -31.98 -20.72
CA ASP A 194 -18.27 -30.95 -21.70
C ASP A 194 -19.71 -30.43 -21.48
N LYS A 195 -20.57 -31.30 -20.92
CA LYS A 195 -21.99 -31.03 -20.68
C LYS A 195 -22.35 -31.29 -19.22
N THR A 196 -23.35 -30.56 -18.76
CA THR A 196 -24.01 -30.79 -17.47
C THR A 196 -24.82 -32.08 -17.50
N LEU A 197 -25.25 -32.56 -16.33
CA LEU A 197 -26.16 -33.71 -16.20
C LEU A 197 -27.49 -33.53 -16.96
N ARG A 198 -27.85 -32.30 -17.33
CA ARG A 198 -29.06 -31.99 -18.12
C ARG A 198 -28.82 -32.06 -19.64
N GLY A 199 -27.59 -32.38 -20.08
CA GLY A 199 -27.20 -32.37 -21.49
C GLY A 199 -26.89 -30.98 -22.05
N GLU A 200 -26.97 -29.93 -21.24
CA GLU A 200 -26.66 -28.55 -21.64
C GLU A 200 -25.16 -28.26 -21.42
N PRO A 201 -24.51 -27.47 -22.30
CA PRO A 201 -23.14 -27.02 -22.08
C PRO A 201 -23.02 -26.10 -20.85
N PHE A 202 -21.80 -25.90 -20.36
CA PHE A 202 -21.55 -25.01 -19.22
C PHE A 202 -21.64 -23.53 -19.60
N TRP A 203 -22.57 -22.79 -19.00
CA TRP A 203 -22.82 -21.37 -19.32
C TRP A 203 -21.60 -20.46 -19.13
N ASP A 204 -20.77 -20.71 -18.11
CA ASP A 204 -19.60 -19.90 -17.78
C ASP A 204 -18.51 -19.95 -18.85
N THR A 205 -18.39 -21.08 -19.55
CA THR A 205 -17.40 -21.33 -20.62
C THR A 205 -17.98 -21.11 -22.02
N HIS A 206 -19.30 -21.28 -22.20
CA HIS A 206 -19.94 -21.20 -23.53
C HIS A 206 -19.99 -19.77 -24.09
N PRO A 207 -19.82 -19.55 -25.41
CA PRO A 207 -19.85 -18.22 -26.04
C PRO A 207 -21.15 -17.43 -25.79
N SER A 208 -22.27 -18.12 -25.57
CA SER A 208 -23.59 -17.53 -25.25
C SER A 208 -23.55 -16.51 -24.12
N LYS A 209 -22.65 -16.67 -23.13
CA LYS A 209 -22.52 -15.74 -22.02
C LYS A 209 -22.02 -14.36 -22.48
N LEU A 210 -21.01 -14.32 -23.34
CA LEU A 210 -20.47 -13.07 -23.87
C LEU A 210 -21.46 -12.42 -24.84
N LEU A 211 -22.10 -13.24 -25.69
CA LEU A 211 -23.14 -12.82 -26.61
C LEU A 211 -24.34 -12.20 -25.89
N LEU A 212 -24.80 -12.83 -24.80
CA LEU A 212 -25.94 -12.34 -24.03
C LEU A 212 -25.61 -11.04 -23.30
N ARG A 213 -24.39 -10.91 -22.75
CA ARG A 213 -23.91 -9.65 -22.16
C ARG A 213 -24.04 -8.49 -23.14
N GLN A 214 -23.60 -8.70 -24.38
CA GLN A 214 -23.66 -7.69 -25.42
C GLN A 214 -25.11 -7.38 -25.81
N ASP A 215 -25.94 -8.39 -26.03
CA ASP A 215 -27.34 -8.19 -26.42
C ASP A 215 -28.17 -7.51 -25.31
N VAL A 216 -27.91 -7.82 -24.04
CA VAL A 216 -28.54 -7.13 -22.90
C VAL A 216 -28.08 -5.68 -22.83
N LYS A 217 -26.77 -5.42 -23.04
CA LYS A 217 -26.19 -4.07 -23.08
C LYS A 217 -26.76 -3.22 -24.22
N LEU A 218 -27.04 -3.84 -25.37
CA LEU A 218 -27.69 -3.22 -26.52
C LEU A 218 -29.21 -3.06 -26.35
N GLY A 219 -29.80 -3.51 -25.23
CA GLY A 219 -31.22 -3.34 -24.96
C GLY A 219 -32.15 -4.34 -25.66
N LYS A 220 -31.64 -5.32 -26.41
CA LYS A 220 -32.50 -6.31 -27.13
C LYS A 220 -33.44 -7.07 -26.21
N HIS A 221 -33.03 -7.31 -24.97
CA HIS A 221 -33.85 -7.96 -23.95
C HIS A 221 -35.10 -7.15 -23.54
N LEU A 222 -35.15 -5.85 -23.87
CA LEU A 222 -36.31 -4.97 -23.69
C LEU A 222 -37.23 -5.00 -24.91
N GLU A 223 -36.65 -5.11 -26.11
CA GLU A 223 -37.38 -5.12 -27.38
C GLU A 223 -38.11 -6.44 -27.62
N MET A 224 -37.51 -7.56 -27.23
CA MET A 224 -38.06 -8.89 -27.49
C MET A 224 -38.11 -9.79 -26.28
N LYS A 225 -39.13 -10.66 -26.26
CA LYS A 225 -39.31 -11.66 -25.21
C LYS A 225 -38.13 -12.63 -25.21
N PRO A 226 -37.70 -13.17 -24.06
CA PRO A 226 -36.60 -14.14 -23.98
C PRO A 226 -36.73 -15.36 -24.90
N LYS A 227 -37.96 -15.77 -25.24
CA LYS A 227 -38.21 -16.86 -26.21
C LYS A 227 -37.79 -16.47 -27.63
N THR A 228 -38.13 -15.26 -28.06
CA THR A 228 -37.73 -14.75 -29.37
C THR A 228 -36.22 -14.55 -29.40
N LEU A 229 -35.66 -13.95 -28.34
CA LEU A 229 -34.21 -13.75 -28.22
C LEU A 229 -33.45 -15.08 -28.30
N HIS A 230 -33.93 -16.13 -27.61
CA HIS A 230 -33.37 -17.48 -27.66
C HIS A 230 -33.29 -18.06 -29.07
N GLN A 231 -34.27 -17.77 -29.92
CA GLN A 231 -34.33 -18.26 -31.30
C GLN A 231 -33.42 -17.48 -32.26
N THR A 232 -32.98 -16.26 -31.89
CA THR A 232 -32.16 -15.42 -32.80
C THR A 232 -30.77 -15.97 -33.09
N ARG A 233 -30.20 -16.80 -32.20
CA ARG A 233 -28.83 -17.28 -32.29
C ARG A 233 -28.75 -18.77 -31.97
N LEU A 234 -27.93 -19.51 -32.70
CA LEU A 234 -27.76 -20.95 -32.50
C LEU A 234 -27.11 -21.26 -31.15
N GLU A 235 -26.23 -20.38 -30.67
CA GLU A 235 -25.53 -20.52 -29.40
C GLU A 235 -26.51 -20.46 -28.21
N TYR A 236 -27.58 -19.68 -28.32
CA TYR A 236 -28.62 -19.64 -27.28
C TYR A 236 -29.46 -20.90 -27.28
N GLN A 237 -29.73 -21.46 -28.46
CA GLN A 237 -30.49 -22.70 -28.64
C GLN A 237 -29.80 -23.93 -28.04
N ALA A 238 -28.49 -23.87 -27.78
CA ALA A 238 -27.76 -24.93 -27.06
C ALA A 238 -28.25 -25.13 -25.60
N PHE A 239 -28.97 -24.16 -25.04
CA PHE A 239 -29.59 -24.22 -23.72
C PHE A 239 -31.10 -24.38 -23.86
N SER A 240 -31.74 -25.06 -22.91
CA SER A 240 -33.19 -25.05 -22.83
C SER A 240 -33.70 -23.62 -22.60
N LEU A 241 -34.90 -23.34 -23.09
CA LEU A 241 -35.53 -22.04 -22.94
C LEU A 241 -35.65 -21.60 -21.46
N LYS A 242 -35.83 -22.56 -20.55
CA LYS A 242 -35.90 -22.30 -19.10
C LYS A 242 -34.54 -21.80 -18.57
N THR A 243 -33.46 -22.51 -18.86
CA THR A 243 -32.10 -22.14 -18.45
C THR A 243 -31.70 -20.79 -19.06
N PHE A 244 -31.96 -20.59 -20.35
CA PHE A 244 -31.65 -19.34 -21.04
C PHE A 244 -32.38 -18.14 -20.41
N ARG A 245 -33.67 -18.26 -20.13
CA ARG A 245 -34.44 -17.20 -19.44
C ARG A 245 -33.81 -16.79 -18.11
N GLN A 246 -33.35 -17.76 -17.32
CA GLN A 246 -32.70 -17.48 -16.05
C GLN A 246 -31.42 -16.66 -16.25
N HIS A 247 -30.61 -17.00 -17.25
CA HIS A 247 -29.41 -16.24 -17.57
C HIS A 247 -29.71 -14.83 -18.08
N VAL A 248 -30.79 -14.62 -18.85
CA VAL A 248 -31.25 -13.27 -19.24
C VAL A 248 -31.56 -12.42 -18.00
N TYR A 249 -32.29 -12.97 -17.02
CA TYR A 249 -32.60 -12.23 -15.81
C TYR A 249 -31.38 -11.97 -14.93
N GLN A 250 -30.48 -12.95 -14.80
CA GLN A 250 -29.21 -12.78 -14.08
C GLN A 250 -28.36 -11.67 -14.71
N GLU A 251 -28.25 -11.65 -16.03
CA GLU A 251 -27.46 -10.65 -16.75
C GLU A 251 -28.10 -9.26 -16.66
N LYS A 252 -29.43 -9.16 -16.81
CA LYS A 252 -30.16 -7.91 -16.57
C LYS A 252 -29.90 -7.35 -15.17
N ARG A 253 -30.00 -8.20 -14.15
CA ARG A 253 -29.73 -7.83 -12.76
C ARG A 253 -28.26 -7.40 -12.58
N HIS A 254 -27.33 -8.15 -13.17
CA HIS A 254 -25.91 -7.83 -13.11
C HIS A 254 -25.62 -6.44 -13.69
N GLN A 255 -26.14 -6.12 -14.88
CA GLN A 255 -25.91 -4.81 -15.51
C GLN A 255 -26.60 -3.66 -14.77
N LYS A 256 -27.79 -3.89 -14.19
CA LYS A 256 -28.48 -2.88 -13.36
C LYS A 256 -27.70 -2.60 -12.07
N GLU A 257 -27.21 -3.64 -11.39
CA GLU A 257 -26.58 -3.50 -10.08
C GLU A 257 -25.11 -3.10 -10.14
N LEU A 258 -24.41 -3.35 -11.25
CA LEU A 258 -22.97 -3.08 -11.36
C LEU A 258 -22.61 -1.60 -11.08
N PRO A 259 -23.29 -0.59 -11.66
CA PRO A 259 -23.00 0.81 -11.37
C PRO A 259 -23.21 1.16 -9.90
N MET A 260 -24.32 0.73 -9.30
CA MET A 260 -24.63 0.98 -7.89
C MET A 260 -23.61 0.31 -6.96
N ARG A 261 -23.21 -0.93 -7.24
CA ARG A 261 -22.18 -1.64 -6.45
C ARG A 261 -20.82 -0.96 -6.55
N VAL A 262 -20.44 -0.46 -7.73
CA VAL A 262 -19.19 0.30 -7.93
C VAL A 262 -19.25 1.61 -7.17
N ASN A 263 -20.36 2.36 -7.27
CA ASN A 263 -20.55 3.61 -6.54
C ASN A 263 -20.47 3.40 -5.02
N ARG A 264 -21.15 2.38 -4.49
CA ARG A 264 -21.11 2.05 -3.06
C ARG A 264 -19.69 1.69 -2.60
N ARG A 265 -18.95 0.93 -3.41
CA ARG A 265 -17.54 0.61 -3.14
C ARG A 265 -16.67 1.87 -3.12
N ASN A 266 -16.86 2.76 -4.09
CA ASN A 266 -16.10 3.99 -4.21
C ASN A 266 -16.42 4.96 -3.05
N LYS A 267 -17.69 5.14 -2.68
CA LYS A 267 -18.11 5.94 -1.51
C LYS A 267 -17.47 5.41 -0.22
N LYS A 268 -17.46 4.09 -0.03
CA LYS A 268 -16.79 3.45 1.12
C LYS A 268 -15.27 3.65 1.11
N ALA A 269 -14.64 3.64 -0.06
CA ALA A 269 -13.22 3.92 -0.18
C ALA A 269 -12.89 5.39 0.09
N GLN A 270 -13.71 6.30 -0.43
CA GLN A 270 -13.60 7.74 -0.21
C GLN A 270 -13.79 8.10 1.27
N TYR A 271 -14.82 7.58 1.92
CA TYR A 271 -15.03 7.76 3.36
C TYR A 271 -13.81 7.34 4.19
N LYS A 272 -13.21 6.18 3.86
CA LYS A 272 -11.98 5.73 4.54
C LYS A 272 -10.81 6.70 4.33
N TYR A 273 -10.66 7.22 3.11
CA TYR A 273 -9.62 8.20 2.79
C TYR A 273 -9.86 9.52 3.51
N GLU A 274 -11.09 10.05 3.48
CA GLU A 274 -11.46 11.28 4.18
C GLU A 274 -11.26 11.17 5.69
N LYS A 275 -11.58 10.00 6.26
CA LYS A 275 -11.28 9.70 7.66
C LYS A 275 -9.77 9.73 7.95
N GLU A 276 -8.95 9.05 7.13
CA GLU A 276 -7.48 9.08 7.24
C GLU A 276 -6.93 10.51 7.09
N VAL A 277 -7.49 11.32 6.18
CA VAL A 277 -7.12 12.73 5.99
C VAL A 277 -7.53 13.57 7.19
N LYS A 278 -8.76 13.45 7.71
CA LYS A 278 -9.25 14.21 8.88
C LYS A 278 -8.42 13.86 10.11
N GLU A 279 -8.11 12.58 10.34
CA GLU A 279 -7.19 12.13 11.37
C GLU A 279 -5.80 12.78 11.19
N ASN A 280 -5.23 12.77 9.98
CA ASN A 280 -3.93 13.38 9.73
C ASN A 280 -3.93 14.92 9.89
N VAL A 281 -4.99 15.61 9.46
CA VAL A 281 -5.13 17.07 9.59
C VAL A 281 -5.32 17.47 11.05
N THR A 282 -6.16 16.76 11.80
CA THR A 282 -6.33 17.02 13.24
C THR A 282 -5.03 16.82 14.01
N ILE A 283 -4.25 15.78 13.66
CA ILE A 283 -2.92 15.58 14.24
C ILE A 283 -1.98 16.73 13.86
N TRP A 284 -1.92 17.14 12.60
CA TRP A 284 -1.07 18.27 12.16
C TRP A 284 -1.48 19.61 12.81
N GLN A 285 -2.78 19.89 12.93
CA GLN A 285 -3.26 21.12 13.57
C GLN A 285 -2.98 21.13 15.08
N ALA A 286 -3.04 19.98 15.74
CA ALA A 286 -2.64 19.85 17.13
C ALA A 286 -1.13 20.04 17.32
N GLU A 287 -0.32 19.48 16.42
CA GLU A 287 1.13 19.71 16.36
C GLU A 287 1.44 21.22 16.20
N MET A 288 0.72 21.92 15.32
CA MET A 288 0.93 23.34 15.05
C MET A 288 0.39 24.30 16.13
N SER A 289 -0.63 23.90 16.89
CA SER A 289 -1.28 24.78 17.88
C SER A 289 -0.84 24.59 19.33
N GLY A 290 0.04 23.62 19.60
CA GLY A 290 0.53 23.34 20.96
C GLY A 290 -0.56 22.91 21.96
N ARG A 291 -1.74 22.48 21.49
CA ARG A 291 -2.86 22.00 22.34
C ARG A 291 -2.60 20.61 22.90
N ASP A 292 -3.04 20.39 24.15
CA ASP A 292 -2.92 19.14 24.91
C ASP A 292 -3.69 17.96 24.29
N ASP A 293 -3.10 16.76 24.37
CA ASP A 293 -3.55 15.51 23.74
C ASP A 293 -4.96 15.04 24.18
N GLU A 294 -5.45 15.50 25.33
CA GLU A 294 -6.73 15.10 25.94
C GLU A 294 -7.95 15.67 25.20
N MET A 295 -7.81 16.83 24.55
CA MET A 295 -8.85 17.43 23.70
C MET A 295 -8.93 16.78 22.31
N ILE A 296 -7.83 16.19 21.83
CA ILE A 296 -7.77 15.53 20.51
C ILE A 296 -8.52 14.19 20.56
N GLU A 297 -8.33 13.41 21.64
CA GLU A 297 -9.04 12.14 21.82
C GLU A 297 -10.53 12.35 22.11
N ALA A 298 -10.93 13.46 22.76
CA ALA A 298 -12.33 13.87 22.90
C ALA A 298 -12.97 14.23 21.55
N VAL A 299 -12.32 15.05 20.71
CA VAL A 299 -12.83 15.41 19.36
C VAL A 299 -12.92 14.19 18.43
N LEU A 300 -12.01 13.21 18.56
CA LEU A 300 -12.02 11.99 17.75
C LEU A 300 -12.98 10.89 18.28
N SER A 301 -13.40 10.95 19.55
CA SER A 301 -14.28 9.94 20.17
C SER A 301 -15.76 10.34 20.22
N ASP A 302 -16.07 11.65 20.19
CA ASP A 302 -17.45 12.13 20.24
C ASP A 302 -18.23 11.94 18.93
N GLU A 303 -17.55 11.61 17.83
CA GLU A 303 -18.16 11.43 16.50
C GLU A 303 -18.39 9.95 16.14
N VAL A 304 -18.35 9.04 17.13
CA VAL A 304 -18.61 7.59 16.94
C VAL A 304 -20.10 7.22 17.15
N LEU A 305 -20.98 8.20 17.43
CA LEU A 305 -22.36 7.93 17.82
C LEU A 305 -23.46 8.53 16.92
N SER A 306 -23.14 9.04 15.72
CA SER A 306 -24.16 9.73 14.91
C SER A 306 -24.28 9.35 13.43
N ASP A 307 -23.70 8.24 12.94
CA ASP A 307 -23.82 7.90 11.50
C ASP A 307 -23.93 6.40 11.17
N GLU A 308 -24.30 5.53 12.14
CA GLU A 308 -24.63 4.13 11.82
C GLU A 308 -26.06 3.91 11.28
N ASP A 309 -26.94 4.94 11.31
CA ASP A 309 -28.38 4.75 11.04
C ASP A 309 -28.95 5.42 9.77
N ASP A 310 -28.15 6.08 8.92
CA ASP A 310 -28.68 6.75 7.69
C ASP A 310 -28.21 6.12 6.36
N LEU A 311 -28.00 4.80 6.40
CA LEU A 311 -28.12 3.96 5.20
C LEU A 311 -29.38 3.12 5.32
N SER A 312 -30.52 3.79 5.57
CA SER A 312 -31.82 3.20 5.30
C SER A 312 -31.89 2.84 3.81
N ASP A 313 -32.00 1.54 3.56
CA ASP A 313 -32.46 0.98 2.30
C ASP A 313 -33.87 1.56 2.01
N GLU A 314 -33.94 2.68 1.27
CA GLU A 314 -35.18 3.09 0.60
C GLU A 314 -35.09 2.70 -0.89
N ASP A 315 -35.81 1.60 -1.18
CA ASP A 315 -36.36 1.05 -2.45
C ASP A 315 -35.59 1.14 -3.80
#